data_AF-A0A662J7B1-F1
#
_entry.id   AF-A0A662J7B1-F1
#
_cell.length_a   1.000
_cell.length_b   1.000
_cell.length_c   1.000
_cell.angle_alpha   90.00
_cell.angle_beta   90.00
_cell.angle_gamma   90.00
#
_symmetry.space_group_name_H-M   'P 1'
#
loop_
_entity.id
_entity.type
_entity.pdbx_description
1 polymer ?
#
loop_
_entity_poly.entity_id
_entity_poly.type
_entity_poly.pdbx_seq_one_letter_code
_entity_poly.pdbx_strand_id
1 'polypeptide(L)'
;MGGDVGLASAALLDLMTNKTSEPEAKKKLAEVLGSHDPNACFMCARCTTGCEAMELLENFPHQVVNLARLGLVDELVNGEKIWACMQCLKCTERCPQDVAPSDVFLALRNMAVQAGAKVPEGFFKALEMIMETGYLQPVQEVVSRTFETYTRKTLNLREEIPQPSDKEKFKEVFMATMEGMF
;
A
#
# COMPACT_ATOMS: atom_id res chain seq x y z
N MET A 1 -16.37 6.72 -46.18
CA MET A 1 -16.82 7.67 -45.14
C MET A 1 -16.95 6.91 -43.83
N GLY A 2 -15.83 6.49 -43.25
CA GLY A 2 -15.78 5.99 -41.88
C GLY A 2 -15.22 7.13 -41.06
N GLY A 3 -16.10 7.89 -40.42
CA GLY A 3 -15.67 8.97 -39.54
C GLY A 3 -15.01 8.35 -38.32
N ASP A 4 -13.75 8.70 -38.08
CA ASP A 4 -13.14 8.58 -36.77
C ASP A 4 -14.02 9.37 -35.78
N VAL A 5 -14.90 8.66 -35.08
CA VAL A 5 -15.57 9.21 -33.91
C VAL A 5 -14.50 9.25 -32.83
N GLY A 6 -13.70 10.31 -32.85
CA GLY A 6 -12.85 10.68 -31.74
C GLY A 6 -13.72 10.92 -30.52
N LEU A 7 -14.00 9.86 -29.77
CA LEU A 7 -14.35 9.98 -28.36
C LEU A 7 -13.11 10.55 -27.67
N ALA A 8 -13.00 11.88 -27.65
CA ALA A 8 -12.28 12.54 -26.58
C ALA A 8 -12.83 11.94 -25.29
N SER A 9 -11.99 11.22 -24.54
CA SER A 9 -12.41 10.49 -23.35
C SER A 9 -13.03 11.47 -22.36
N ALA A 10 -14.36 11.53 -22.33
CA ALA A 10 -15.07 12.32 -21.35
C ALA A 10 -14.65 11.79 -19.97
N ALA A 11 -14.10 12.65 -19.13
CA ALA A 11 -13.80 12.30 -17.76
C ALA A 11 -15.09 11.83 -17.09
N LEU A 12 -15.04 10.64 -16.47
CA LEU A 12 -16.16 10.11 -15.69
C LEU A 12 -16.28 10.94 -14.41
N LEU A 13 -17.48 11.41 -14.09
CA LEU A 13 -17.78 12.06 -12.81
C LEU A 13 -18.48 11.04 -11.90
N ASP A 14 -17.89 10.76 -10.74
CA ASP A 14 -18.60 10.05 -9.69
C ASP A 14 -19.60 11.01 -9.02
N LEU A 15 -20.89 10.72 -9.16
CA LEU A 15 -21.97 11.54 -8.61
C LEU A 15 -22.09 11.46 -7.08
N MET A 16 -21.46 10.46 -6.46
CA MET A 16 -21.49 10.27 -5.01
C MET A 16 -20.41 11.10 -4.30
N THR A 17 -19.26 11.26 -4.93
CA THR A 17 -18.09 11.97 -4.38
C THR A 17 -17.82 13.30 -5.07
N ASN A 18 -18.47 13.55 -6.21
CA ASN A 18 -18.24 14.68 -7.11
C ASN A 18 -16.80 14.78 -7.62
N LYS A 19 -16.09 13.64 -7.66
CA LYS A 19 -14.73 13.54 -8.18
C LYS A 19 -14.71 13.00 -9.60
N THR A 20 -13.76 13.51 -10.38
CA THR A 20 -13.60 13.20 -11.79
C THR A 20 -12.48 12.18 -12.02
N SER A 21 -12.65 11.26 -12.96
CA SER A 21 -11.60 10.32 -13.35
C SER A 21 -10.38 11.04 -13.90
N GLU A 22 -9.21 10.54 -13.56
CA GLU A 22 -7.90 11.08 -13.94
C GLU A 22 -7.18 10.12 -14.90
N PRO A 23 -7.18 10.39 -16.22
CA PRO A 23 -6.55 9.51 -17.19
C PRO A 23 -5.04 9.35 -16.96
N GLU A 24 -4.36 10.41 -16.51
CA GLU A 24 -2.93 10.39 -16.24
C GLU A 24 -2.59 9.51 -15.02
N ALA A 25 -3.33 9.64 -13.92
CA ALA A 25 -3.13 8.82 -12.74
C ALA A 25 -3.44 7.34 -13.02
N LYS A 26 -4.51 7.07 -13.80
CA LYS A 26 -4.82 5.71 -14.27
C LYS A 26 -3.68 5.11 -15.10
N LYS A 27 -3.08 5.91 -15.99
CA LYS A 27 -1.94 5.46 -16.82
C LYS A 27 -0.73 5.12 -15.96
N LYS A 28 -0.37 6.00 -15.01
CA LYS A 28 0.72 5.74 -14.05
C LYS A 28 0.48 4.47 -13.24
N LEU A 29 -0.75 4.25 -12.78
CA LEU A 29 -1.12 3.02 -12.07
C LEU A 29 -0.92 1.78 -12.94
N ALA A 30 -1.33 1.83 -14.21
CA ALA A 30 -1.13 0.72 -15.14
C ALA A 30 0.35 0.44 -15.43
N GLU A 31 1.19 1.46 -15.51
CA GLU A 31 2.65 1.32 -15.67
C GLU A 31 3.28 0.60 -14.47
N VAL A 32 2.86 0.93 -13.24
CA VAL A 32 3.36 0.30 -12.01
C VAL A 32 2.92 -1.17 -11.89
N LEU A 33 1.69 -1.50 -12.32
CA LEU A 33 1.14 -2.84 -12.20
C LEU A 33 1.66 -3.82 -13.26
N GLY A 34 2.28 -3.33 -14.34
CA GLY A 34 2.88 -4.16 -15.38
C GLY A 34 1.85 -5.06 -16.06
N SER A 35 1.96 -6.38 -15.85
CA SER A 35 1.06 -7.38 -16.45
C SER A 35 -0.33 -7.44 -15.83
N HIS A 36 -0.51 -6.92 -14.62
CA HIS A 36 -1.77 -7.00 -13.89
C HIS A 36 -2.69 -5.81 -14.26
N ASP A 37 -3.51 -5.98 -15.29
CA ASP A 37 -4.39 -4.91 -15.79
C ASP A 37 -5.74 -4.85 -15.05
N PRO A 38 -6.08 -3.75 -14.32
CA PRO A 38 -7.39 -3.57 -13.71
C PRO A 38 -8.55 -3.59 -14.70
N ASN A 39 -8.34 -3.29 -15.99
CA ASN A 39 -9.41 -3.33 -17.00
C ASN A 39 -9.89 -4.75 -17.31
N ALA A 40 -9.09 -5.79 -17.01
CA ALA A 40 -9.51 -7.19 -17.11
C ALA A 40 -10.51 -7.60 -16.02
N CYS A 41 -10.70 -6.78 -14.98
CA CYS A 41 -11.65 -7.06 -13.91
C CYS A 41 -13.11 -7.01 -14.39
N PHE A 42 -13.73 -8.18 -14.46
CA PHE A 42 -15.17 -8.41 -14.66
C PHE A 42 -16.02 -8.44 -13.38
N MET A 43 -15.51 -7.94 -12.24
CA MET A 43 -16.28 -7.72 -11.00
C MET A 43 -16.94 -8.97 -10.37
N CYS A 44 -16.31 -10.14 -10.46
CA CYS A 44 -16.83 -11.38 -9.84
C CYS A 44 -16.82 -11.43 -8.30
N ALA A 45 -16.26 -10.42 -7.63
CA ALA A 45 -16.16 -10.29 -6.16
C ALA A 45 -15.44 -11.42 -5.39
N ARG A 46 -14.78 -12.40 -6.05
CA ARG A 46 -14.01 -13.46 -5.39
C ARG A 46 -12.94 -12.95 -4.42
N CYS A 47 -12.29 -11.85 -4.79
CA CYS A 47 -11.28 -11.18 -3.96
C CYS A 47 -11.87 -10.65 -2.65
N THR A 48 -13.15 -10.26 -2.64
CA THR A 48 -13.84 -9.74 -1.47
C THR A 48 -14.35 -10.86 -0.57
N THR A 49 -14.95 -11.91 -1.12
CA THR A 49 -15.35 -13.08 -0.32
C THR A 49 -14.16 -13.73 0.41
N GLY A 50 -12.95 -13.62 -0.14
CA GLY A 50 -11.73 -14.13 0.49
C GLY A 50 -11.00 -13.14 1.40
N CYS A 51 -11.51 -11.92 1.59
CA CYS A 51 -10.82 -10.86 2.31
C CYS A 51 -11.22 -10.86 3.79
N GLU A 52 -10.28 -11.09 4.70
CA GLU A 52 -10.54 -11.01 6.14
C GLU A 52 -10.84 -9.58 6.60
N ALA A 53 -10.27 -8.58 5.92
CA ALA A 53 -10.53 -7.17 6.19
C ALA A 53 -11.93 -6.72 5.74
N MET A 54 -12.66 -7.53 4.97
CA MET A 54 -14.03 -7.20 4.58
C MET A 54 -14.95 -7.14 5.80
N GLU A 55 -14.91 -8.16 6.66
CA GLU A 55 -15.85 -8.29 7.78
C GLU A 55 -15.57 -7.27 8.89
N LEU A 56 -14.29 -7.01 9.18
CA LEU A 56 -13.90 -6.15 10.29
C LEU A 56 -13.77 -4.67 9.92
N LEU A 57 -13.40 -4.37 8.68
CA LEU A 57 -12.99 -3.03 8.24
C LEU A 57 -13.72 -2.56 6.97
N GLU A 58 -14.76 -3.28 6.53
CA GLU A 58 -15.53 -2.99 5.32
C GLU A 58 -14.64 -2.76 4.08
N ASN A 59 -13.54 -3.51 4.00
CA ASN A 59 -12.63 -3.43 2.87
C ASN A 59 -13.09 -4.36 1.73
N PHE A 60 -13.52 -3.76 0.62
CA PHE A 60 -14.04 -4.48 -0.56
C PHE A 60 -13.06 -4.39 -1.74
N PRO A 61 -12.09 -5.32 -1.87
CA PRO A 61 -11.11 -5.32 -2.97
C PRO A 61 -11.67 -5.15 -4.38
N HIS A 62 -12.81 -5.78 -4.70
CA HIS A 62 -13.42 -5.65 -6.03
C HIS A 62 -13.82 -4.20 -6.35
N GLN A 63 -14.33 -3.44 -5.37
CA GLN A 63 -14.69 -2.03 -5.55
C GLN A 63 -13.45 -1.17 -5.76
N VAL A 64 -12.39 -1.42 -4.99
CA VAL A 64 -11.11 -0.69 -5.14
C VAL A 64 -10.53 -0.90 -6.53
N VAL A 65 -10.49 -2.14 -7.02
CA VAL A 65 -10.04 -2.45 -8.39
C VAL A 65 -10.92 -1.77 -9.42
N ASN A 66 -12.24 -1.72 -9.21
CA ASN A 66 -13.15 -1.03 -10.12
C ASN A 66 -12.91 0.48 -10.18
N LEU A 67 -12.72 1.13 -9.03
CA LEU A 67 -12.41 2.57 -8.98
C LEU A 67 -11.07 2.86 -9.66
N ALA A 68 -10.05 2.03 -9.45
CA ALA A 68 -8.79 2.09 -10.18
C ALA A 68 -8.99 1.91 -11.70
N ARG A 69 -9.81 0.94 -12.12
CA ARG A 69 -10.20 0.74 -13.53
C ARG A 69 -10.92 1.96 -14.11
N LEU A 70 -11.77 2.63 -13.35
CA LEU A 70 -12.49 3.83 -13.79
C LEU A 70 -11.61 5.10 -13.77
N GLY A 71 -10.41 5.02 -13.19
CA GLY A 71 -9.49 6.15 -13.08
C GLY A 71 -9.83 7.12 -11.95
N LEU A 72 -10.66 6.72 -10.98
CA LEU A 72 -10.97 7.49 -9.78
C LEU A 72 -9.86 7.28 -8.73
N VAL A 73 -8.62 7.62 -9.10
CA VAL A 73 -7.44 7.32 -8.28
C VAL A 73 -7.33 8.26 -7.08
N ASP A 74 -7.65 9.55 -7.23
CA ASP A 74 -7.66 10.51 -6.13
C ASP A 74 -8.64 10.13 -5.00
N GLU A 75 -9.74 9.43 -5.31
CA GLU A 75 -10.63 8.85 -4.28
C GLU A 75 -9.93 7.80 -3.42
N LEU A 76 -9.18 6.93 -4.06
CA LEU A 76 -8.51 5.81 -3.41
C LEU A 76 -7.31 6.30 -2.60
N VAL A 77 -6.51 7.20 -3.19
CA VAL A 77 -5.30 7.76 -2.59
C VAL A 77 -5.61 8.56 -1.32
N ASN A 78 -6.68 9.34 -1.32
CA ASN A 78 -7.10 10.10 -0.13
C ASN A 78 -7.95 9.28 0.86
N GLY A 79 -8.32 8.05 0.50
CA GLY A 79 -9.16 7.18 1.31
C GLY A 79 -8.36 6.35 2.32
N GLU A 80 -8.97 6.04 3.46
CA GLU A 80 -8.32 5.16 4.47
C GLU A 80 -8.39 3.68 4.09
N LYS A 81 -9.29 3.30 3.16
CA LYS A 81 -9.55 1.91 2.76
C LYS A 81 -8.31 1.21 2.21
N ILE A 82 -7.41 1.92 1.52
CA ILE A 82 -6.20 1.30 0.97
C ILE A 82 -5.27 0.78 2.07
N TRP A 83 -5.32 1.37 3.27
CA TRP A 83 -4.49 1.00 4.42
C TRP A 83 -5.04 -0.19 5.20
N ALA A 84 -6.33 -0.54 5.03
CA ALA A 84 -6.95 -1.72 5.65
C ALA A 84 -6.48 -3.06 5.04
N CYS A 85 -5.89 -3.04 3.84
CA CYS A 85 -5.35 -4.25 3.22
C CYS A 85 -4.16 -4.82 4.03
N MET A 86 -4.23 -6.09 4.43
CA MET A 86 -3.14 -6.74 5.18
C MET A 86 -2.05 -7.33 4.28
N GLN A 87 -2.14 -7.16 2.96
CA GLN A 87 -1.20 -7.73 1.98
C GLN A 87 -1.02 -9.25 2.13
N CYS A 88 -2.13 -9.97 2.39
CA CYS A 88 -2.13 -11.43 2.58
C CYS A 88 -2.09 -12.23 1.26
N LEU A 89 -2.15 -11.56 0.10
CA LEU A 89 -2.07 -12.12 -1.26
C LEU A 89 -3.20 -13.10 -1.67
N LYS A 90 -4.16 -13.43 -0.79
CA LYS A 90 -5.27 -14.35 -1.12
C LYS A 90 -6.08 -13.92 -2.34
N CYS A 91 -6.27 -12.61 -2.51
CA CYS A 91 -7.01 -12.05 -3.63
C CYS A 91 -6.27 -12.18 -4.96
N THR A 92 -4.93 -12.15 -4.93
CA THR A 92 -4.07 -12.38 -6.10
C THR A 92 -4.22 -13.82 -6.58
N GLU A 93 -4.01 -14.79 -5.69
CA GLU A 93 -4.09 -16.23 -6.00
C GLU A 93 -5.47 -16.69 -6.50
N ARG A 94 -6.55 -16.03 -6.06
CA ARG A 94 -7.92 -16.43 -6.41
C ARG A 94 -8.48 -15.71 -7.64
N CYS A 95 -7.77 -14.72 -8.17
CA CYS A 95 -8.27 -13.90 -9.26
C CYS A 95 -8.25 -14.68 -10.58
N PRO A 96 -9.41 -14.97 -11.21
CA PRO A 96 -9.45 -15.72 -12.47
C PRO A 96 -9.02 -14.89 -13.69
N GLN A 97 -8.72 -13.60 -13.51
CA GLN A 97 -8.30 -12.66 -14.54
C GLN A 97 -6.89 -12.11 -14.28
N ASP A 98 -6.19 -12.65 -13.27
CA ASP A 98 -4.83 -12.25 -12.91
C ASP A 98 -4.64 -10.73 -12.71
N VAL A 99 -5.64 -10.08 -12.11
CA VAL A 99 -5.63 -8.63 -11.83
C VAL A 99 -4.77 -8.28 -10.60
N ALA A 100 -4.36 -9.28 -9.82
CA ALA A 100 -3.60 -9.12 -8.58
C ALA A 100 -4.06 -7.95 -7.69
N PRO A 101 -5.27 -8.00 -7.08
CA PRO A 101 -5.78 -6.87 -6.30
C PRO A 101 -4.86 -6.41 -5.17
N SER A 102 -4.02 -7.30 -4.60
CA SER A 102 -3.05 -6.93 -3.57
C SER A 102 -2.03 -5.90 -4.07
N ASP A 103 -1.59 -6.05 -5.31
CA ASP A 103 -0.61 -5.18 -5.95
C ASP A 103 -1.24 -3.84 -6.32
N VAL A 104 -2.52 -3.83 -6.73
CA VAL A 104 -3.31 -2.60 -6.87
C VAL A 104 -3.33 -1.81 -5.56
N PHE A 105 -3.58 -2.47 -4.42
CA PHE A 105 -3.51 -1.80 -3.11
C PHE A 105 -2.11 -1.25 -2.80
N LEU A 106 -1.05 -1.99 -3.12
CA LEU A 106 0.32 -1.56 -2.86
C LEU A 106 0.69 -0.35 -3.72
N ALA A 107 0.39 -0.38 -5.01
CA ALA A 107 0.61 0.73 -5.93
C ALA A 107 -0.14 2.00 -5.47
N LEU A 108 -1.41 1.87 -5.06
CA LEU A 108 -2.19 2.99 -4.54
C LEU A 108 -1.60 3.59 -3.26
N ARG A 109 -1.03 2.78 -2.36
CA ARG A 109 -0.33 3.29 -1.17
C ARG A 109 0.91 4.10 -1.54
N ASN A 110 1.69 3.63 -2.50
CA ASN A 110 2.88 4.34 -2.97
C ASN A 110 2.48 5.69 -3.60
N MET A 111 1.45 5.69 -4.44
CA MET A 111 0.89 6.92 -5.00
C MET A 111 0.36 7.86 -3.90
N ALA A 112 -0.24 7.33 -2.84
CA ALA A 112 -0.70 8.13 -1.71
C ALA A 112 0.44 8.80 -0.94
N VAL A 113 1.54 8.08 -0.70
CA VAL A 113 2.75 8.64 -0.10
C VAL A 113 3.34 9.73 -0.99
N GLN A 114 3.45 9.49 -2.30
CA GLN A 114 3.99 10.47 -3.26
C GLN A 114 3.12 11.73 -3.37
N ALA A 115 1.81 11.58 -3.27
CA ALA A 115 0.86 12.70 -3.29
C ALA A 115 0.82 13.49 -1.97
N GLY A 116 1.53 13.05 -0.93
CA GLY A 116 1.47 13.67 0.40
C GLY A 116 0.11 13.47 1.10
N ALA A 117 -0.62 12.41 0.75
CA ALA A 117 -1.89 12.07 1.37
C ALA A 117 -1.70 11.61 2.84
N LYS A 118 -2.81 11.46 3.56
CA LYS A 118 -2.80 11.01 4.96
C LYS A 118 -2.33 9.55 5.05
N VAL A 119 -1.11 9.36 5.55
CA VAL A 119 -0.54 8.05 5.86
C VAL A 119 -0.69 7.75 7.36
N PRO A 120 -1.02 6.52 7.77
CA PRO A 120 -1.07 6.15 9.19
C PRO A 120 0.25 6.42 9.91
N GLU A 121 0.18 7.05 11.09
CA GLU A 121 1.34 7.51 11.89
C GLU A 121 2.36 6.40 12.20
N GLY A 122 1.90 5.15 12.32
CA GLY A 122 2.76 3.99 12.58
C GLY A 122 3.84 3.78 11.51
N PHE A 123 3.59 4.16 10.25
CA PHE A 123 4.59 4.06 9.18
C PHE A 123 5.69 5.11 9.33
N PHE A 124 5.36 6.34 9.75
CA PHE A 124 6.36 7.38 10.01
C PHE A 124 7.24 7.02 11.21
N LYS A 125 6.65 6.52 12.30
CA LYS A 125 7.41 6.01 13.46
C LYS A 125 8.36 4.89 13.06
N ALA A 126 7.90 3.95 12.24
CA ALA A 126 8.74 2.89 11.71
C ALA A 126 9.92 3.42 10.89
N LEU A 127 9.67 4.40 10.02
CA LEU A 127 10.71 5.06 9.21
C LEU A 127 11.75 5.77 10.09
N GLU A 128 11.30 6.56 11.07
CA GLU A 128 12.16 7.25 12.04
C GLU A 128 13.07 6.25 12.78
N MET A 129 12.51 5.16 13.28
CA MET A 129 13.27 4.11 13.97
C MET A 129 14.35 3.49 13.07
N ILE A 130 14.02 3.21 11.81
CA ILE A 130 14.98 2.67 10.84
C ILE A 130 16.09 3.69 10.58
N MET A 131 15.76 4.96 10.37
CA MET A 131 16.75 6.02 10.10
C MET A 131 17.72 6.25 11.28
N GLU A 132 17.26 6.08 12.52
CA GLU A 132 18.09 6.35 13.71
C GLU A 132 18.93 5.16 14.18
N THR A 133 18.34 3.96 14.10
CA THR A 133 18.89 2.74 14.70
C THR A 133 19.24 1.66 13.69
N GLY A 134 18.73 1.75 12.45
CA GLY A 134 18.79 0.69 11.46
C GLY A 134 17.76 -0.43 11.67
N TYR A 135 16.91 -0.31 12.70
CA TYR A 135 15.94 -1.33 13.08
C TYR A 135 14.52 -0.78 13.12
N LEU A 136 13.55 -1.64 12.77
CA LEU A 136 12.13 -1.28 12.81
C LEU A 136 11.60 -1.10 14.24
N GLN A 137 12.16 -1.85 15.19
CA GLN A 137 11.75 -1.85 16.59
C GLN A 137 12.98 -1.67 17.48
N PRO A 138 12.94 -0.75 18.46
CA PRO A 138 14.03 -0.62 19.42
C PRO A 138 14.11 -1.85 20.33
N VAL A 139 15.21 -1.96 21.08
CA VAL A 139 15.29 -2.92 22.18
C VAL A 139 14.22 -2.59 23.21
N GLN A 140 13.32 -3.54 23.45
CA GLN A 140 12.27 -3.42 24.44
C GLN A 140 12.55 -4.33 25.63
N GLU A 141 12.12 -3.90 26.80
CA GLU A 141 12.02 -4.74 27.99
C GLU A 141 10.64 -5.41 27.98
N VAL A 142 10.61 -6.71 28.27
CA VAL A 142 9.36 -7.49 28.22
C VAL A 142 8.97 -7.85 29.64
N VAL A 143 7.74 -7.50 30.03
CA VAL A 143 7.15 -7.92 31.30
C VAL A 143 6.43 -9.25 31.08
N SER A 144 6.80 -10.25 31.87
CA SER A 144 6.17 -11.56 31.84
C SER A 144 4.81 -11.59 32.53
N ARG A 145 4.09 -12.71 32.40
CA ARG A 145 2.84 -12.95 33.15
C ARG A 145 3.03 -12.99 34.66
N THR A 146 4.25 -13.25 35.14
CA THR A 146 4.62 -13.24 36.57
C THR A 146 5.02 -11.85 37.06
N PHE A 147 4.84 -10.80 36.24
CA PHE A 147 5.25 -9.41 36.52
C PHE A 147 6.76 -9.21 36.69
N GLU A 148 7.57 -10.16 36.22
CA GLU A 148 9.02 -10.00 36.17
C GLU A 148 9.43 -9.35 34.85
N THR A 149 10.35 -8.38 34.92
CA THR A 149 10.92 -7.70 33.75
C THR A 149 12.11 -8.48 33.23
N TYR A 150 12.04 -8.86 31.95
CA TYR A 150 13.11 -9.52 31.24
C TYR A 150 13.81 -8.54 30.31
N THR A 151 15.11 -8.40 30.49
CA THR A 151 16.00 -7.68 29.58
C THR A 151 16.80 -8.68 28.77
N ARG A 152 17.45 -8.23 27.69
CA ARG A 152 18.30 -9.10 26.87
C ARG A 152 19.39 -9.78 27.70
N LYS A 153 19.90 -9.09 28.73
CA LYS A 153 20.86 -9.63 29.69
C LYS A 153 20.31 -10.79 30.51
N THR A 154 19.11 -10.64 31.08
CA THR A 154 18.51 -11.71 31.90
C THR A 154 18.18 -12.95 31.09
N LEU A 155 17.98 -12.79 29.77
CA LEU A 155 17.77 -13.87 28.83
C LEU A 155 19.06 -14.44 28.22
N ASN A 156 20.25 -14.04 28.70
CA ASN A 156 21.55 -14.40 28.14
C ASN A 156 21.67 -14.11 26.62
N LEU A 157 20.97 -13.07 26.16
CA LEU A 157 21.07 -12.56 24.79
C LEU A 157 22.11 -11.43 24.72
N ARG A 158 22.64 -11.21 23.51
CA ARG A 158 23.55 -10.09 23.22
C ARG A 158 22.93 -8.75 23.63
N GLU A 159 23.57 -8.02 24.54
CA GLU A 159 23.09 -6.74 25.08
C GLU A 159 23.07 -5.64 24.01
N GLU A 160 24.20 -5.40 23.36
CA GLU A 160 24.32 -4.37 22.32
C GLU A 160 24.02 -4.96 20.94
N ILE A 161 22.94 -4.50 20.32
CA ILE A 161 22.63 -4.83 18.94
C ILE A 161 23.50 -3.96 18.02
N PRO A 162 24.21 -4.54 17.04
CA PRO A 162 25.03 -3.77 16.10
C PRO A 162 24.21 -2.68 15.39
N GLN A 163 24.55 -1.42 15.59
CA GLN A 163 23.97 -0.32 14.82
C GLN A 163 24.88 0.05 13.65
N PRO A 164 24.37 0.74 12.61
CA PRO A 164 25.20 1.29 11.55
C PRO A 164 26.32 2.15 12.15
N SER A 165 27.56 1.83 11.80
CA SER A 165 28.75 2.53 12.34
C SER A 165 28.79 4.01 11.94
N ASP A 166 28.26 4.31 10.75
CA ASP A 166 28.09 5.66 10.22
C ASP A 166 26.60 5.88 9.92
N LYS A 167 25.96 6.72 10.74
CA LYS A 167 24.53 6.99 10.65
C LYS A 167 24.16 7.91 9.49
N GLU A 168 25.05 8.83 9.12
CA GLU A 168 24.78 9.79 8.04
C GLU A 168 24.85 9.08 6.70
N LYS A 169 25.92 8.31 6.48
CA LYS A 169 26.06 7.48 5.28
C LYS A 169 24.94 6.44 5.16
N PHE A 170 24.50 5.85 6.27
CA PHE A 170 23.36 4.95 6.27
C PHE A 170 22.08 5.65 5.80
N LYS A 171 21.78 6.84 6.32
CA LYS A 171 20.61 7.62 5.91
C LYS A 171 20.66 7.98 4.42
N GLU A 172 21.81 8.43 3.93
CA GLU A 172 21.99 8.76 2.50
C GLU A 172 21.71 7.54 1.61
N VAL A 173 22.32 6.39 1.92
CA VAL A 173 22.13 5.16 1.14
C VAL A 173 20.69 4.65 1.25
N PHE A 174 20.08 4.74 2.42
CA PHE A 174 18.70 4.33 2.65
C PHE A 174 17.74 5.17 1.81
N MET A 175 17.87 6.49 1.83
CA MET A 175 17.03 7.39 1.04
C MET A 175 17.24 7.18 -0.47
N ALA A 176 18.49 7.06 -0.93
CA ALA A 176 18.79 6.77 -2.33
C ALA A 176 18.17 5.43 -2.81
N THR A 177 18.12 4.43 -1.92
CA THR A 177 17.48 3.14 -2.23
C THR A 177 15.96 3.29 -2.32
N MET A 178 15.35 4.04 -1.42
CA MET A 178 13.90 4.28 -1.42
C MET A 178 13.44 5.08 -2.64
N GLU A 179 14.25 6.03 -3.11
CA GLU A 179 13.99 6.81 -4.33
C GLU A 179 14.20 6.00 -5.61
N GLY A 180 15.13 5.02 -5.61
CA GLY A 180 15.46 4.20 -6.79
C GLY A 180 14.57 2.97 -7.02
N MET A 181 13.62 2.69 -6.14
CA MET A 181 12.72 1.52 -6.24
C MET A 181 11.42 1.78 -7.02
N PHE A 182 11.18 3.02 -7.48
CA PHE A 182 9.94 3.43 -8.14
C PHE A 182 10.19 4.19 -9.45
#